data_AF-A0A351TRQ6-F1
#
_entry.id   AF-A0A351TRQ6-F1
#
_cell.length_a   1.000
_cell.length_b   1.000
_cell.length_c   1.000
_cell.angle_alpha   90.00
_cell.angle_beta   90.00
_cell.angle_gamma   90.00
#
_symmetry.space_group_name_H-M   'P 1'
#
loop_
_entity.id
_entity.type
_entity.pdbx_description
1 polymer ?
#
loop_
_entity_poly.entity_id
_entity_poly.type
_entity_poly.pdbx_seq_one_letter_code
_entity_poly.pdbx_strand_id
1 'polypeptide(L)' 'MYKIVKKEELTTNIYLMDVEAARVARTCQPGQFVIVRTDAEGERIPLTICDYDRE' A
#
# COMPACT_ATOMS: atom_id res chain seq x y z
N MET A 1 -10.69 5.60 -4.89
CA MET A 1 -9.87 5.85 -3.69
C MET A 1 -9.82 4.58 -2.88
N TYR A 2 -8.65 4.22 -2.35
CA TYR A 2 -8.49 3.06 -1.47
C TYR A 2 -8.47 3.53 -0.01
N LYS A 3 -9.06 2.76 0.89
CA LYS A 3 -9.14 3.12 2.31
C LYS A 3 -7.88 2.67 3.05
N ILE A 4 -7.34 3.53 3.91
CA ILE A 4 -6.28 3.15 4.85
C ILE A 4 -6.96 2.57 6.10
N VAL A 5 -6.72 1.30 6.41
CA VAL A 5 -7.34 0.60 7.54
C VAL A 5 -6.46 0.64 8.79
N LYS A 6 -5.14 0.72 8.61
CA LYS A 6 -4.17 0.88 9.69
C LYS A 6 -3.07 1.84 9.25
N LYS A 7 -2.58 2.66 10.18
CA LYS A 7 -1.40 3.50 10.02
C LYS A 7 -0.60 3.47 11.31
N GLU A 8 0.68 3.13 11.21
CA GLU A 8 1.59 2.99 12.35
C GLU A 8 2.94 3.63 12.00
N GLU A 9 3.51 4.39 12.93
CA GLU A 9 4.89 4.89 12.81
C GLU A 9 5.84 3.83 13.37
N LEU A 10 6.70 3.29 12.52
CA LEU A 10 7.68 2.27 12.94
C LEU A 10 8.91 2.93 13.56
N THR A 11 9.34 4.05 13.00
CA THR A 11 10.45 4.89 13.48
C THR A 11 10.37 6.25 12.79
N THR A 12 11.26 7.18 13.16
CA THR A 12 11.33 8.52 12.59
C THR A 12 11.26 8.49 11.06
N ASN A 13 10.20 9.06 10.49
CA ASN A 13 9.91 9.14 9.05
C ASN A 13 9.60 7.81 8.33
N ILE A 14 9.39 6.70 9.05
CA ILE A 14 9.01 5.41 8.45
C ILE A 14 7.65 4.98 8.97
N TYR A 15 6.70 4.78 8.06
CA TYR A 15 5.32 4.44 8.38
C TYR A 15 4.92 3.14 7.69
N LEU A 16 4.24 2.27 8.45
CA LEU A 16 3.51 1.13 7.94
C LEU A 16 2.05 1.53 7.72
N MET A 17 1.51 1.15 6.56
CA MET A 17 0.11 1.41 6.23
C MET A 17 -0.54 0.17 5.62
N ASP A 18 -1.66 -0.24 6.19
CA ASP A 18 -2.51 -1.26 5.60
C ASP A 18 -3.60 -0.57 4.78
N VAL A 19 -3.74 -1.00 3.52
CA VAL A 19 -4.64 -0.38 2.55
C VAL A 19 -5.61 -1.44 2.03
N GLU A 20 -6.90 -1.13 2.09
CA GLU A 20 -7.96 -1.99 1.59
C GLU A 20 -7.95 -2.01 0.05
N ALA A 21 -7.34 -3.04 -0.53
CA ALA A 21 -7.18 -3.19 -1.98
C ALA A 21 -7.39 -4.66 -2.43
N ALA A 22 -8.62 -5.16 -2.30
CA ALA A 22 -8.97 -6.57 -2.52
C ALA A 22 -8.55 -7.15 -3.88
N ARG A 23 -8.44 -6.33 -4.93
CA ARG A 23 -7.95 -6.82 -6.24
C ARG A 23 -6.44 -7.09 -6.22
N VAL A 24 -5.66 -6.22 -5.57
CA VAL A 24 -4.20 -6.35 -5.47
C VAL A 24 -3.85 -7.50 -4.54
N ALA A 25 -4.45 -7.52 -3.35
CA ALA A 25 -4.16 -8.52 -2.32
C ALA A 25 -4.42 -9.96 -2.79
N ARG A 26 -5.46 -10.17 -3.60
CA ARG A 26 -5.78 -11.49 -4.19
C ARG A 26 -4.77 -12.00 -5.20
N THR A 27 -4.05 -11.11 -5.90
CA THR A 27 -3.20 -11.51 -7.05
C THR A 27 -1.71 -11.28 -6.82
N CYS A 28 -1.33 -10.51 -5.80
CA CYS A 28 0.07 -10.16 -5.60
C CYS A 28 0.94 -11.37 -5.26
N GLN A 29 2.18 -11.30 -5.74
CA GLN A 29 3.24 -12.27 -5.55
C GLN A 29 4.49 -11.60 -4.93
N PRO A 30 5.36 -12.36 -4.25
CA PRO A 30 6.60 -11.83 -3.70
C PRO A 30 7.46 -11.12 -4.76
N GLY A 31 8.03 -9.97 -4.40
CA GLY A 31 8.84 -9.14 -5.30
C GLY A 31 8.05 -8.14 -6.16
N GLN A 32 6.71 -8.16 -6.09
CA GLN A 32 5.88 -7.15 -6.74
C GLN A 32 5.72 -5.89 -5.88
N PHE A 33 5.35 -4.80 -6.54
CA PHE A 33 5.10 -3.49 -5.94
C PHE A 33 3.83 -2.87 -6.54
N VAL A 34 3.31 -1.84 -5.87
CA VAL A 34 2.19 -1.04 -6.34
C VAL A 34 2.64 0.37 -6.72
N ILE A 35 1.94 0.99 -7.66
CA ILE A 35 2.06 2.42 -7.93
C ILE A 35 0.93 3.13 -7.18
N VAL A 36 1.30 4.07 -6.30
CA VAL A 36 0.33 4.87 -5.53
C VAL A 36 0.34 6.32 -5.99
N ARG A 37 -0.80 6.98 -5.80
CA ARG A 37 -0.99 8.42 -6.01
C ARG A 37 -1.97 8.94 -4.95
N THR A 38 -1.64 10.06 -4.31
CA THR A 38 -2.42 10.63 -3.19
C THR A 38 -3.72 11.29 -3.66
N ASP A 39 -3.65 12.04 -4.75
CA ASP A 39 -4.75 12.87 -5.27
C ASP A 39 -4.65 13.03 -6.80
N ALA A 40 -5.36 13.98 -7.40
CA ALA A 40 -5.36 14.18 -8.85
C ALA A 40 -4.03 14.76 -9.38
N GLU A 41 -3.41 15.66 -8.61
CA GLU A 41 -2.20 16.42 -8.96
C GLU A 41 -0.92 15.73 -8.45
N GLY A 42 -1.07 14.81 -7.48
CA GLY A 42 0.04 14.08 -6.89
C GLY A 42 0.79 13.19 -7.89
N GLU A 43 2.08 12.99 -7.63
CA GLU A 43 2.95 12.14 -8.43
C GLU A 43 2.67 10.65 -8.18
N ARG A 44 3.11 9.82 -9.14
CA ARG A 44 3.00 8.36 -9.05
C ARG A 44 4.31 7.80 -8.52
N ILE A 45 4.27 7.17 -7.34
CA ILE A 45 5.46 6.58 -6.71
C ILE A 45 5.29 5.07 -6.54
N PRO A 46 6.37 4.27 -6.71
CA PRO A 46 6.35 2.85 -6.43
C PRO A 46 6.53 2.57 -4.93
N LEU A 47 5.70 1.68 -4.39
CA LEU A 47 5.83 1.17 -3.01
C LEU A 47 5.72 -0.36 -3.02
N THR A 48 6.63 -1.02 -2.31
CA THR A 48 6.67 -2.48 -2.20
C THR A 48 5.51 -3.01 -1.35
N ILE A 49 4.96 -4.17 -1.75
CA ILE A 49 3.99 -4.89 -0.93
C ILE A 49 4.76 -5.68 0.13
N CYS A 50 4.69 -5.24 1.39
CA CYS A 50 5.38 -5.92 2.50
C CYS A 50 4.66 -7.17 2.97
N ASP A 51 3.31 -7.13 2.99
CA ASP A 51 2.44 -8.25 3.35
C ASP A 51 1.06 -8.05 2.70
N TYR A 52 0.23 -9.09 2.70
CA TYR A 52 -1.14 -9.03 2.18
C TYR A 52 -2.05 -10.06 2.83
N ASP A 53 -3.31 -9.68 3.05
CA ASP A 53 -4.39 -10.61 3.41
C ASP A 53 -5.26 -10.92 2.18
N ARG A 54 -5.49 -12.21 1.92
CA ARG A 54 -6.29 -12.67 0.78
C ARG A 54 -7.76 -12.89 1.11
N GLU A 55 -8.11 -12.93 2.40
CA GLU A 55 -9.46 -13.21 2.89
C GLU A 55 -10.34 -11.94 2.97
#